data_AF-A0A1M7ZLP5-F1
#
_entry.id   AF-A0A1M7ZLP5-F1
#
_cell.length_a   1.000
_cell.length_b   1.000
_cell.length_c   1.000
_cell.angle_alpha   90.00
_cell.angle_beta   90.00
_cell.angle_gamma   90.00
#
_symmetry.space_group_name_H-M   'P 1'
#
loop_
_entity.id
_entity.type
_entity.pdbx_description
1 polymer ?
#
loop_
_entity_poly.entity_id
_entity_poly.type
_entity_poly.pdbx_seq_one_letter_code
_entity_poly.pdbx_strand_id
1 'polypeptide(L)'
;MSCDDLGRETDLCPTADETLPQILALLPVGRAWRTPDGGPQPGTVLWQFCRALARVAAWVDERLCALRREWVCHSAAETLDLWRADYGLPDPCDPYADLCAKVAAIGGATCDYYAGIAERAGWSIVCLGRRHGPGAMAGRARAGCARPGGNPRAGELAIIVDLDASPSYGGGAQRRPQPGALQPGMPLGCGPDIGPLVCIIERLVHANTAVTWFTAGDA
;
A
#
# COMPACT_ATOMS: atom_id res chain seq x y z
N MET A 1 -2.43 27.84 -17.92
CA MET A 1 -2.37 28.20 -16.49
C MET A 1 -1.19 27.43 -15.93
N SER A 2 -0.06 28.10 -15.69
CA SER A 2 1.16 27.46 -15.17
C SER A 2 1.00 27.22 -13.67
N CYS A 3 1.50 26.10 -13.16
CA CYS A 3 1.54 25.81 -11.73
C CYS A 3 2.50 26.74 -10.96
N ASP A 4 3.31 27.53 -11.66
CA ASP A 4 4.29 28.45 -11.07
C ASP A 4 3.68 29.79 -10.60
N ASP A 5 2.43 30.08 -10.96
CA ASP A 5 1.71 31.33 -10.62
C ASP A 5 0.81 31.20 -9.37
N LEU A 6 0.98 30.14 -8.57
CA LEU A 6 0.39 30.08 -7.22
C LEU A 6 1.21 30.97 -6.29
N GLY A 7 0.98 32.28 -6.41
CA GLY A 7 1.58 33.30 -5.58
C GLY A 7 1.45 32.94 -4.10
N ARG A 8 2.60 32.84 -3.43
CA ARG A 8 2.77 32.66 -1.98
C ARG A 8 2.00 31.47 -1.42
N GLU A 9 2.74 30.47 -0.94
CA GLU A 9 2.29 29.30 -0.16
C GLU A 9 1.63 29.68 1.21
N THR A 10 0.97 30.82 1.29
CA THR A 10 0.59 31.51 2.54
C THR A 10 -0.90 31.60 2.78
N ASP A 11 -1.73 31.25 1.81
CA ASP A 11 -3.17 31.17 2.03
C ASP A 11 -3.60 29.84 2.70
N LEU A 12 -2.68 28.88 2.82
CA LEU A 12 -3.01 27.58 3.42
C LEU A 12 -2.96 27.60 4.95
N CYS A 13 -2.15 28.48 5.53
CA CYS A 13 -1.82 28.45 6.96
C CYS A 13 -1.85 29.88 7.54
N PRO A 14 -3.05 30.49 7.67
CA PRO A 14 -3.17 31.88 8.08
C PRO A 14 -2.67 32.10 9.51
N THR A 15 -1.99 33.23 9.72
CA THR A 15 -1.63 33.71 11.05
C THR A 15 -2.85 34.27 11.79
N ALA A 16 -2.77 34.40 13.11
CA ALA A 16 -3.88 34.93 13.90
C ALA A 16 -4.34 36.33 13.46
N ASP A 17 -3.42 37.17 12.97
CA ASP A 17 -3.73 38.51 12.48
C ASP A 17 -4.41 38.46 11.09
N GLU A 18 -4.13 37.45 10.27
CA GLU A 18 -4.82 37.17 9.00
C GLU A 18 -6.20 36.50 9.21
N THR A 19 -6.35 35.69 10.25
CA THR A 19 -7.62 35.02 10.62
C THR A 19 -8.61 35.96 11.30
N LEU A 20 -8.13 36.96 12.05
CA LEU A 20 -9.00 37.87 12.81
C LEU A 20 -10.04 38.62 11.94
N PRO A 21 -9.67 39.22 10.79
CA PRO A 21 -10.65 39.83 9.88
C PRO A 21 -11.75 38.86 9.44
N GLN A 22 -11.40 37.59 9.20
CA GLN A 22 -12.35 36.57 8.79
C GLN A 22 -13.35 36.25 9.91
N ILE A 23 -12.86 36.13 11.16
CA ILE A 23 -13.72 35.92 12.33
C ILE A 23 -14.63 37.12 12.59
N LEU A 24 -14.12 38.35 12.43
CA LEU A 24 -14.94 39.55 12.56
C LEU A 24 -16.02 39.62 11.47
N ALA A 25 -15.73 39.15 10.26
CA ALA A 25 -16.70 39.08 9.16
C ALA A 25 -17.81 38.04 9.39
N LEU A 26 -17.60 37.04 10.25
CA LEU A 26 -18.62 36.05 10.64
C LEU A 26 -19.60 36.57 11.69
N LEU A 27 -19.35 37.76 12.27
CA LEU A 27 -20.28 38.35 13.24
C LEU A 27 -21.61 38.71 12.55
N PRO A 28 -22.76 38.43 13.18
CA PRO A 28 -24.05 38.84 12.62
C PRO A 28 -24.13 40.36 12.45
N VAL A 29 -24.94 40.80 11.50
CA VAL A 29 -25.22 42.23 11.32
C VAL A 29 -26.09 42.73 12.49
N GLY A 30 -25.73 43.85 13.11
CA GLY A 30 -26.56 44.52 14.11
C GLY A 30 -25.77 45.35 15.14
N ARG A 31 -26.49 46.18 15.90
CA ARG A 31 -25.88 47.05 16.94
C ARG A 31 -25.16 46.27 18.04
N ALA A 32 -25.65 45.08 18.40
CA ALA A 32 -25.03 44.21 19.40
C ALA A 32 -23.57 43.84 19.04
N TRP A 33 -23.28 43.78 17.74
CA TRP A 33 -21.97 43.43 17.19
C TRP A 33 -21.20 44.63 16.64
N ARG A 34 -21.81 45.83 16.74
CA ARG A 34 -21.27 47.10 16.24
C ARG A 34 -20.96 47.09 14.73
N THR A 35 -21.55 46.20 13.95
CA THR A 35 -21.30 46.12 12.51
C THR A 35 -21.70 47.38 11.72
N PRO A 36 -22.75 48.16 12.09
CA PRO A 36 -23.02 49.43 11.42
C PRO A 36 -21.91 50.47 11.57
N ASP A 37 -21.10 50.35 12.63
CA ASP A 37 -19.96 51.23 12.95
C ASP A 37 -18.62 50.68 12.43
N GLY A 38 -18.66 49.72 11.50
CA GLY A 38 -17.47 49.03 11.00
C GLY A 38 -16.96 47.87 11.87
N GLY A 39 -17.72 47.46 12.89
CA GLY A 39 -17.44 46.30 13.73
C GLY A 39 -16.73 46.63 15.06
N PRO A 40 -16.38 45.58 15.84
CA PRO A 40 -15.66 45.73 17.10
C PRO A 40 -14.28 46.38 16.88
N GLN A 41 -14.00 47.46 17.61
CA GLN A 41 -12.72 48.17 17.51
C GLN A 41 -11.64 47.52 18.41
N PRO A 42 -10.35 47.62 18.04
CA PRO A 42 -9.24 47.16 18.87
C PRO A 42 -9.34 47.65 20.32
N GLY A 43 -9.09 46.75 21.27
CA GLY A 43 -9.16 47.05 22.70
C GLY A 43 -10.53 46.82 23.36
N THR A 44 -11.62 46.70 22.58
CA THR A 44 -12.93 46.33 23.16
C THR A 44 -12.97 44.87 23.61
N VAL A 45 -13.80 44.53 24.59
CA VAL A 45 -13.94 43.14 25.10
C VAL A 45 -14.35 42.18 23.97
N LEU A 46 -15.30 42.57 23.12
CA LEU A 46 -15.72 41.76 21.98
C LEU A 46 -14.59 41.56 20.96
N TRP A 47 -13.80 42.59 20.65
CA TRP A 47 -12.64 42.44 19.77
C TRP A 47 -11.57 41.53 20.39
N GLN A 48 -11.30 41.65 21.69
CA GLN A 48 -10.34 40.79 22.39
C GLN A 48 -10.82 39.33 22.40
N PHE A 49 -12.12 39.10 22.57
CA PHE A 49 -12.73 37.78 22.44
C PHE A 49 -12.55 37.20 21.04
N CYS A 50 -12.89 37.95 19.99
CA CYS A 50 -12.66 37.53 18.60
C CYS A 50 -11.18 37.27 18.30
N ARG A 51 -10.26 38.06 18.87
CA ARG A 51 -8.82 37.84 18.76
C ARG A 51 -8.36 36.56 19.45
N ALA A 52 -8.94 36.22 20.60
CA ALA A 52 -8.66 34.94 21.26
C ALA A 52 -9.10 33.76 20.37
N LEU A 53 -10.29 33.85 19.76
CA LEU A 53 -10.75 32.86 18.78
C LEU A 53 -9.80 32.77 17.58
N ALA A 54 -9.35 33.91 17.03
CA ALA A 54 -8.41 33.95 15.91
C ALA A 54 -7.08 33.26 16.22
N ARG A 55 -6.58 33.40 17.45
CA ARG A 55 -5.36 32.71 17.90
C ARG A 55 -5.54 31.20 17.97
N VAL A 56 -6.68 30.73 18.49
CA VAL A 56 -6.97 29.28 18.54
C VAL A 56 -7.11 28.73 17.12
N ALA A 57 -7.85 29.43 16.25
CA ALA A 57 -8.00 29.03 14.86
C ALA A 57 -6.66 28.95 14.13
N ALA A 58 -5.81 30.00 14.22
CA ALA A 58 -4.49 29.99 13.61
C ALA A 58 -3.58 28.88 14.15
N TRP A 59 -3.67 28.54 15.45
CA TRP A 59 -2.96 27.40 16.02
C TRP A 59 -3.45 26.07 15.42
N VAL A 60 -4.76 25.89 15.26
CA VAL A 60 -5.33 24.70 14.60
C VAL A 60 -4.87 24.63 13.15
N ASP A 61 -4.94 25.73 12.41
CA ASP A 61 -4.51 25.80 11.01
C ASP A 61 -3.03 25.48 10.85
N GLU A 62 -2.17 25.98 11.75
CA GLU A 62 -0.74 25.64 11.79
C GLU A 62 -0.54 24.12 11.97
N ARG A 63 -1.30 23.48 12.87
CA ARG A 63 -1.25 22.02 13.08
C ARG A 63 -1.73 21.25 11.85
N LEU A 64 -2.85 21.66 11.25
CA LEU A 64 -3.38 21.04 10.03
C LEU A 64 -2.38 21.17 8.87
N CYS A 65 -1.71 22.31 8.76
CA CYS A 65 -0.66 22.51 7.78
C CYS A 65 0.56 21.63 8.00
N ALA A 66 0.99 21.44 9.25
CA ALA A 66 2.04 20.48 9.56
C ALA A 66 1.65 19.05 9.14
N LEU A 67 0.40 18.64 9.42
CA LEU A 67 -0.13 17.33 9.03
C LEU A 67 -0.18 17.10 7.52
N ARG A 68 -0.19 18.15 6.68
CA ARG A 68 -0.10 17.96 5.22
C ARG A 68 1.21 17.31 4.80
N ARG A 69 2.31 17.56 5.52
CA ARG A 69 3.60 16.87 5.26
C ARG A 69 3.57 15.42 5.73
N GLU A 70 2.69 15.07 6.66
CA GLU A 70 2.50 13.70 7.13
C GLU A 70 1.72 12.82 6.14
N TRP A 71 1.11 13.42 5.11
CA TRP A 71 0.30 12.70 4.11
C TRP A 71 1.12 11.84 3.14
N VAL A 72 2.42 12.08 3.02
CA VAL A 72 3.30 11.32 2.13
C VAL A 72 4.36 10.59 2.93
N CYS A 73 4.57 9.32 2.61
CA CYS A 73 5.41 8.40 3.38
C CYS A 73 6.84 8.92 3.62
N HIS A 74 7.39 9.74 2.71
CA HIS A 74 8.78 10.20 2.79
C HIS A 74 8.97 11.39 3.73
N SER A 75 7.90 12.10 4.08
CA SER A 75 7.96 13.23 5.02
C SER A 75 7.13 13.01 6.29
N ALA A 76 6.48 11.86 6.42
CA ALA A 76 5.82 11.45 7.65
C ALA A 76 6.85 11.23 8.76
N ALA A 77 6.69 11.96 9.86
CA ALA A 77 7.52 11.84 11.06
C ALA A 77 6.66 11.58 12.30
N GLU A 78 5.58 12.34 12.50
CA GLU A 78 4.67 12.18 13.64
C GLU A 78 3.74 10.97 13.46
N THR A 79 3.34 10.67 12.22
CA THR A 79 2.36 9.60 11.90
C THR A 79 2.99 8.31 11.39
N LEU A 80 4.32 8.20 11.42
CA LEU A 80 5.04 7.08 10.79
C LEU A 80 4.66 5.71 11.39
N ASP A 81 4.35 5.66 12.68
CA ASP A 81 3.87 4.46 13.35
C ASP A 81 2.48 4.04 12.85
N LEU A 82 1.57 4.99 12.65
CA LEU A 82 0.25 4.75 12.06
C LEU A 82 0.37 4.23 10.62
N TRP A 83 1.22 4.84 9.82
CA TRP A 83 1.53 4.35 8.47
C TRP A 83 2.05 2.91 8.49
N ARG A 84 2.99 2.60 9.41
CA ARG A 84 3.51 1.23 9.54
C ARG A 84 2.40 0.27 9.95
N ALA A 85 1.55 0.63 10.90
CA ALA A 85 0.43 -0.21 11.33
C ALA A 85 -0.56 -0.48 10.18
N ASP A 86 -0.97 0.56 9.44
CA ASP A 86 -1.92 0.45 8.32
C ASP A 86 -1.38 -0.43 7.18
N TYR A 87 -0.07 -0.36 6.93
CA TYR A 87 0.62 -1.19 5.94
C TYR A 87 1.13 -2.53 6.49
N GLY A 88 0.80 -2.87 7.73
CA GLY A 88 1.15 -4.14 8.36
C GLY A 88 2.65 -4.34 8.62
N LEU A 89 3.41 -3.27 8.78
CA LEU A 89 4.85 -3.29 9.02
C LEU A 89 5.20 -3.31 10.52
N PRO A 90 6.26 -4.03 10.94
CA PRO A 90 7.11 -4.88 10.12
C PRO A 90 6.44 -6.22 9.77
N ASP A 91 6.55 -6.64 8.51
CA ASP A 91 6.12 -7.97 8.05
C ASP A 91 7.34 -8.72 7.50
N PRO A 92 7.71 -9.89 8.07
CA PRO A 92 8.85 -10.67 7.60
C PRO A 92 8.70 -11.17 6.15
N CYS A 93 7.48 -11.15 5.61
CA CYS A 93 7.18 -11.59 4.26
C CYS A 93 6.99 -10.43 3.28
N ASP A 94 7.33 -9.21 3.69
CA ASP A 94 7.22 -8.03 2.84
C ASP A 94 8.40 -7.94 1.87
N PRO A 95 8.18 -7.92 0.54
CA PRO A 95 9.27 -7.83 -0.43
C PRO A 95 9.79 -6.40 -0.64
N TYR A 96 9.20 -5.39 0.03
CA TYR A 96 9.61 -3.99 -0.13
C TYR A 96 10.67 -3.60 0.89
N ALA A 97 11.68 -2.85 0.45
CA ALA A 97 12.78 -2.40 1.30
C ALA A 97 12.34 -1.40 2.38
N ASP A 98 11.33 -0.58 2.08
CA ASP A 98 10.78 0.42 2.99
C ASP A 98 9.29 0.70 2.73
N LEU A 99 8.70 1.48 3.63
CA LEU A 99 7.30 1.90 3.56
C LEU A 99 6.97 2.62 2.25
N CYS A 100 7.85 3.49 1.74
CA CYS A 100 7.56 4.25 0.52
C CYS A 100 7.57 3.37 -0.72
N ALA A 101 8.48 2.41 -0.81
CA ALA A 101 8.48 1.40 -1.87
C ALA A 101 7.18 0.59 -1.87
N LYS A 102 6.64 0.28 -0.69
CA LYS A 102 5.35 -0.41 -0.53
C LYS A 102 4.16 0.47 -0.93
N VAL A 103 4.13 1.73 -0.48
CA VAL A 103 3.07 2.71 -0.82
C VAL A 103 3.05 3.00 -2.33
N ALA A 104 4.22 3.08 -2.95
CA ALA A 104 4.35 3.32 -4.39
C ALA A 104 4.00 2.08 -5.24
N ALA A 105 3.85 0.90 -4.62
CA ALA A 105 3.50 -0.30 -5.35
C ALA A 105 2.03 -0.24 -5.79
N ILE A 106 1.82 -0.15 -7.10
CA ILE A 106 0.48 -0.09 -7.73
C ILE A 106 -0.30 -1.41 -7.55
N GLY A 107 0.41 -2.49 -7.20
CA GLY A 107 -0.12 -3.85 -7.30
C GLY A 107 -0.20 -4.32 -8.75
N GLY A 108 -0.40 -5.62 -8.93
CA GLY A 108 -0.55 -6.20 -10.25
C GLY A 108 -1.00 -7.66 -10.18
N ALA A 109 -1.80 -8.07 -11.16
CA ALA A 109 -2.29 -9.44 -11.30
C ALA A 109 -1.55 -10.23 -12.40
N THR A 110 -0.52 -9.63 -13.01
CA THR A 110 0.20 -10.23 -14.15
C THR A 110 1.35 -11.10 -13.66
N CYS A 111 1.72 -12.09 -14.46
CA CYS A 111 2.89 -12.91 -14.15
C CYS A 111 4.16 -12.05 -14.03
N ASP A 112 4.36 -11.11 -14.96
CA ASP A 112 5.53 -10.23 -14.96
C ASP A 112 5.65 -9.42 -13.64
N TYR A 113 4.52 -9.03 -13.06
CA TYR A 113 4.50 -8.36 -11.76
C TYR A 113 5.02 -9.27 -10.65
N TYR A 114 4.49 -10.50 -10.55
CA TYR A 114 4.94 -11.47 -9.55
C TYR A 114 6.40 -11.90 -9.76
N ALA A 115 6.83 -12.08 -11.02
CA ALA A 115 8.20 -12.40 -11.36
C ALA A 115 9.16 -11.27 -10.94
N GLY A 116 8.81 -10.01 -11.21
CA GLY A 116 9.63 -8.87 -10.78
C GLY A 116 9.69 -8.69 -9.26
N ILE A 117 8.63 -9.07 -8.52
CA ILE A 117 8.67 -9.12 -7.05
C ILE A 117 9.60 -10.23 -6.57
N ALA A 118 9.43 -11.44 -7.11
CA ALA A 118 10.25 -12.59 -6.76
C ALA A 118 11.73 -12.32 -7.02
N GLU A 119 12.06 -11.71 -8.16
CA GLU A 119 13.42 -11.34 -8.55
C GLU A 119 14.06 -10.36 -7.55
N ARG A 120 13.32 -9.35 -7.07
CA ARG A 120 13.79 -8.44 -6.01
C ARG A 120 14.11 -9.16 -4.72
N ALA A 121 13.39 -10.24 -4.43
CA ALA A 121 13.65 -11.13 -3.30
C ALA A 121 14.68 -12.23 -3.63
N GLY A 122 15.32 -12.20 -4.81
CA GLY A 122 16.33 -13.14 -5.26
C GLY A 122 15.80 -14.51 -5.72
N TRP A 123 14.55 -14.58 -6.17
CA TRP A 123 13.92 -15.78 -6.70
C TRP A 123 13.62 -15.65 -8.20
N SER A 124 13.89 -16.71 -8.94
CA SER A 124 13.53 -16.84 -10.36
C SER A 124 12.27 -17.70 -10.50
N ILE A 125 11.21 -17.11 -11.06
CA ILE A 125 9.93 -17.81 -11.28
C ILE A 125 9.41 -17.62 -12.69
N VAL A 126 8.67 -18.62 -13.17
CA VAL A 126 7.88 -18.57 -14.40
C VAL A 126 6.44 -18.92 -14.05
N CYS A 127 5.49 -18.05 -14.41
CA CYS A 127 4.08 -18.36 -14.20
C CYS A 127 3.44 -18.91 -15.47
N LEU A 128 2.69 -19.99 -15.30
CA LEU A 128 1.82 -20.54 -16.32
C LEU A 128 0.42 -19.98 -16.09
N GLY A 129 0.02 -19.04 -16.95
CA GLY A 129 -1.39 -18.68 -17.04
C GLY A 129 -2.17 -19.89 -17.52
N ARG A 130 -2.92 -20.57 -16.64
CA ARG A 130 -3.93 -21.54 -17.10
C ARG A 130 -4.96 -20.76 -17.89
N ARG A 131 -4.83 -20.78 -19.22
CA ARG A 131 -5.89 -20.33 -20.13
C ARG A 131 -7.15 -21.01 -19.65
N HIS A 132 -8.13 -20.19 -19.27
CA HIS A 132 -9.43 -20.72 -18.90
C HIS A 132 -9.86 -21.67 -20.02
N GLY A 133 -10.29 -22.87 -19.65
CA GLY A 133 -10.79 -23.84 -20.62
C GLY A 133 -11.87 -23.22 -21.52
N PRO A 134 -12.22 -23.85 -22.64
CA PRO A 134 -13.06 -23.27 -23.71
C PRO A 134 -14.49 -22.80 -23.32
N GLY A 135 -14.84 -22.74 -22.03
CA GLY A 135 -16.10 -22.23 -21.51
C GLY A 135 -16.08 -20.82 -20.90
N ALA A 136 -14.93 -20.15 -20.77
CA ALA A 136 -14.86 -18.83 -20.11
C ALA A 136 -14.96 -17.60 -21.03
N MET A 137 -15.02 -17.79 -22.35
CA MET A 137 -15.30 -16.70 -23.28
C MET A 137 -16.80 -16.64 -23.57
N ALA A 138 -17.43 -15.50 -23.27
CA ALA A 138 -18.79 -15.22 -23.69
C ALA A 138 -18.90 -15.39 -25.22
N GLY A 139 -19.88 -16.18 -25.69
CA GLY A 139 -20.10 -16.46 -27.11
C GLY A 139 -19.39 -17.69 -27.70
N ARG A 140 -18.54 -18.40 -26.93
CA ARG A 140 -17.96 -19.70 -27.33
C ARG A 140 -18.52 -20.92 -26.58
N ALA A 141 -19.41 -20.69 -25.63
CA ALA A 141 -20.11 -21.77 -24.96
C ALA A 141 -21.02 -22.50 -25.95
N ARG A 142 -20.73 -23.79 -26.22
CA ARG A 142 -21.70 -24.67 -26.86
C ARG A 142 -22.87 -24.88 -25.90
N ALA A 143 -24.09 -24.57 -26.34
CA ALA A 143 -25.30 -24.92 -25.62
C ALA A 143 -25.26 -26.43 -25.26
N GLY A 144 -25.32 -26.75 -23.98
CA GLY A 144 -25.21 -28.12 -23.45
C GLY A 144 -23.86 -28.51 -22.82
N CYS A 145 -22.81 -27.72 -22.98
CA CYS A 145 -21.51 -27.96 -22.30
C CYS A 145 -21.31 -27.11 -21.03
N ALA A 146 -22.21 -26.16 -20.77
CA ALA A 146 -22.21 -25.41 -19.52
C ALA A 146 -22.61 -26.35 -18.37
N ARG A 147 -21.67 -26.60 -17.45
CA ARG A 147 -21.96 -27.31 -16.20
C ARG A 147 -22.41 -26.29 -15.15
N PRO A 148 -23.71 -26.16 -14.85
CA PRO A 148 -24.15 -25.35 -13.73
C PRO A 148 -23.52 -25.90 -12.43
N GLY A 149 -22.98 -25.01 -11.59
CA GLY A 149 -22.31 -25.39 -10.34
C GLY A 149 -20.84 -25.80 -10.47
N GLY A 150 -20.23 -25.71 -11.66
CA GLY A 150 -18.78 -25.67 -11.74
C GLY A 150 -18.31 -24.42 -11.00
N ASN A 151 -17.65 -24.61 -9.85
CA ASN A 151 -17.09 -23.50 -9.07
C ASN A 151 -16.35 -22.60 -10.07
N PRO A 152 -16.77 -21.34 -10.33
CA PRO A 152 -16.04 -20.44 -11.19
C PRO A 152 -14.77 -20.11 -10.41
N ARG A 153 -13.80 -21.03 -10.52
CA ARG A 153 -12.67 -21.13 -9.61
C ARG A 153 -11.95 -19.80 -9.64
N ALA A 154 -11.60 -19.36 -8.44
CA ALA A 154 -10.52 -18.43 -8.16
C ALA A 154 -9.49 -18.43 -9.30
N GLY A 155 -9.03 -17.26 -9.75
CA GLY A 155 -8.00 -17.20 -10.79
C GLY A 155 -6.88 -18.18 -10.43
N GLU A 156 -6.58 -19.17 -11.27
CA GLU A 156 -5.53 -20.14 -10.96
C GLU A 156 -4.20 -19.59 -11.47
N LEU A 157 -3.24 -19.42 -10.56
CA LEU A 157 -1.86 -19.05 -10.87
C LEU A 157 -0.96 -20.26 -10.61
N ALA A 158 -0.37 -20.83 -11.65
CA ALA A 158 0.65 -21.85 -11.51
C ALA A 158 2.02 -21.18 -11.59
N ILE A 159 2.87 -21.39 -10.59
CA ILE A 159 4.22 -20.83 -10.49
C ILE A 159 5.22 -21.98 -10.52
N ILE A 160 6.13 -21.92 -11.49
CA ILE A 160 7.29 -22.79 -11.57
C ILE A 160 8.48 -22.01 -11.02
N VAL A 161 9.15 -22.56 -10.01
CA VAL A 161 10.35 -21.98 -9.42
C VAL A 161 11.58 -22.62 -10.05
N ASP A 162 12.46 -21.77 -10.59
CA ASP A 162 13.78 -22.17 -11.08
C ASP A 162 14.78 -22.03 -9.92
N LEU A 163 15.07 -23.15 -9.27
CA LEU A 163 15.93 -23.21 -8.08
C LEU A 163 17.39 -22.91 -8.42
N ASP A 164 17.86 -23.32 -9.61
CA ASP A 164 19.24 -23.12 -10.04
C ASP A 164 19.49 -21.65 -10.38
N ALA A 165 18.46 -20.95 -10.87
CA ALA A 165 18.50 -19.52 -11.16
C ALA A 165 18.09 -18.62 -9.98
N SER A 166 17.80 -19.16 -8.79
CA SER A 166 17.35 -18.40 -7.62
C SER A 166 18.49 -18.19 -6.60
N PRO A 167 19.15 -17.02 -6.53
CA PRO A 167 20.20 -16.76 -5.53
C PRO A 167 19.74 -16.92 -4.07
N SER A 168 18.49 -16.62 -3.78
CA SER A 168 17.89 -16.76 -2.44
C SER A 168 17.62 -18.21 -2.07
N TYR A 169 17.63 -19.12 -3.04
CA TYR A 169 17.69 -20.54 -2.76
C TYR A 169 19.09 -20.88 -2.26
N GLY A 170 19.27 -20.79 -0.94
CA GLY A 170 20.52 -21.15 -0.26
C GLY A 170 20.78 -22.66 -0.24
N GLY A 171 20.28 -23.41 -1.24
CA GLY A 171 20.30 -24.86 -1.35
C GLY A 171 21.61 -25.40 -0.84
N GLY A 172 21.61 -25.89 0.40
CA GLY A 172 22.72 -26.67 0.91
C GLY A 172 22.83 -27.81 -0.08
N ALA A 173 23.96 -27.88 -0.80
CA ALA A 173 24.22 -28.87 -1.83
C ALA A 173 23.68 -30.22 -1.33
N GLN A 174 22.45 -30.56 -1.75
CA GLN A 174 21.83 -31.79 -1.31
C GLN A 174 22.66 -32.83 -2.02
N ARG A 175 23.63 -33.40 -1.30
CA ARG A 175 24.26 -34.64 -1.72
C ARG A 175 23.11 -35.55 -2.05
N ARG A 176 22.93 -35.84 -3.34
CA ARG A 176 21.94 -36.82 -3.79
C ARG A 176 22.08 -38.01 -2.86
N PRO A 177 21.00 -38.50 -2.24
CA PRO A 177 21.09 -39.63 -1.34
C PRO A 177 21.75 -40.77 -2.12
N GLN A 178 22.99 -41.11 -1.76
CA GLN A 178 23.69 -42.22 -2.38
C GLN A 178 23.12 -43.51 -1.79
N PRO A 179 22.83 -44.53 -2.61
CA PRO A 179 22.43 -45.84 -2.11
C PRO A 179 23.44 -46.32 -1.07
N GLY A 180 22.98 -46.60 0.16
CA GLY A 180 23.84 -47.03 1.28
C GLY A 180 24.38 -45.92 2.19
N ALA A 181 24.14 -44.64 1.90
CA ALA A 181 24.59 -43.51 2.73
C ALA A 181 23.51 -42.96 3.70
N LEU A 182 22.28 -43.49 3.63
CA LEU A 182 21.18 -43.11 4.52
C LEU A 182 21.38 -43.77 5.90
N GLN A 183 21.63 -42.97 6.93
CA GLN A 183 21.65 -43.44 8.30
C GLN A 183 20.24 -43.34 8.92
N PRO A 184 19.84 -44.29 9.78
CA PRO A 184 18.62 -44.15 10.59
C PRO A 184 18.65 -42.83 11.37
N GLY A 185 17.61 -42.01 11.22
CA GLY A 185 17.54 -40.68 11.83
C GLY A 185 18.08 -39.53 10.97
N MET A 186 18.64 -39.80 9.78
CA MET A 186 18.85 -38.73 8.80
C MET A 186 17.50 -38.21 8.32
N PRO A 187 17.32 -36.88 8.25
CA PRO A 187 16.13 -36.32 7.61
C PRO A 187 16.14 -36.77 6.14
N LEU A 188 15.08 -37.45 5.72
CA LEU A 188 14.79 -37.61 4.29
C LEU A 188 14.79 -36.19 3.73
N GLY A 189 15.68 -35.90 2.78
CA GLY A 189 15.91 -34.54 2.30
C GLY A 189 14.58 -33.81 2.10
N CYS A 190 14.30 -32.83 2.97
CA CYS A 190 13.16 -31.96 2.77
C CYS A 190 13.30 -31.40 1.36
N GLY A 191 12.20 -31.37 0.61
CA GLY A 191 12.20 -30.71 -0.69
C GLY A 191 12.77 -29.29 -0.58
N PRO A 192 13.14 -28.67 -1.71
CA PRO A 192 13.63 -27.30 -1.72
C PRO A 192 12.71 -26.39 -0.89
N ASP A 193 13.27 -25.72 0.12
CA ASP A 193 12.49 -24.82 0.97
C ASP A 193 12.23 -23.51 0.21
N ILE A 194 11.05 -23.44 -0.40
CA ILE A 194 10.52 -22.24 -1.04
C ILE A 194 9.61 -21.44 -0.10
N GLY A 195 9.55 -21.78 1.20
CA GLY A 195 8.70 -21.13 2.20
C GLY A 195 8.80 -19.60 2.21
N PRO A 196 10.01 -19.00 2.14
CA PRO A 196 10.15 -17.54 2.04
C PRO A 196 9.46 -16.95 0.80
N LEU A 197 9.60 -17.61 -0.35
CA LEU A 197 8.95 -17.18 -1.60
C LEU A 197 7.42 -17.33 -1.51
N VAL A 198 6.94 -18.44 -0.95
CA VAL A 198 5.50 -18.66 -0.74
C VAL A 198 4.93 -17.54 0.13
N CYS A 199 5.60 -17.19 1.22
CA CYS A 199 5.13 -16.14 2.11
C CYS A 199 5.03 -14.78 1.43
N ILE A 200 6.00 -14.42 0.58
CA ILE A 200 5.99 -13.17 -0.19
C ILE A 200 4.83 -13.13 -1.19
N ILE A 201 4.66 -14.19 -1.97
CA ILE A 201 3.67 -14.22 -3.05
C ILE A 201 2.25 -14.31 -2.50
N GLU A 202 2.00 -15.10 -1.45
CA GLU A 202 0.67 -15.21 -0.84
C GLU A 202 0.19 -13.89 -0.22
N ARG A 203 1.10 -12.98 0.14
CA ARG A 203 0.75 -11.63 0.61
C ARG A 203 0.28 -10.69 -0.51
N LEU A 204 0.68 -10.94 -1.75
CA LEU A 204 0.41 -10.07 -2.90
C LEU A 204 -0.67 -10.62 -3.83
N VAL A 205 -0.86 -11.93 -3.83
CA VAL A 205 -1.86 -12.58 -4.67
C VAL A 205 -3.25 -12.14 -4.22
N HIS A 206 -4.12 -11.89 -5.20
CA HIS A 206 -5.50 -11.50 -4.90
C HIS A 206 -6.20 -12.57 -4.07
N ALA A 207 -7.06 -12.14 -3.14
CA ALA A 207 -7.77 -13.03 -2.21
C ALA A 207 -8.58 -14.16 -2.90
N ASN A 208 -8.91 -13.99 -4.18
CA ASN A 208 -9.63 -14.95 -5.00
C ASN A 208 -8.73 -15.61 -6.06
N THR A 209 -7.42 -15.72 -5.84
CA THR A 209 -6.49 -16.40 -6.75
C THR A 209 -5.85 -17.59 -6.03
N ALA A 210 -6.00 -18.79 -6.58
CA ALA A 210 -5.40 -19.99 -6.05
C ALA A 210 -4.02 -20.19 -6.68
N VAL A 211 -2.99 -20.29 -5.83
CA VAL A 211 -1.60 -20.51 -6.29
C VAL A 211 -1.26 -21.98 -6.22
N THR A 212 -0.64 -22.50 -7.27
CA THR A 212 -0.06 -23.85 -7.31
C THR A 212 1.42 -23.75 -7.62
N TRP A 213 2.23 -24.50 -6.89
CA TRP A 213 3.69 -24.40 -6.91
C TRP A 213 4.31 -25.65 -7.54
N PHE A 214 5.29 -25.45 -8.41
CA PHE A 214 6.08 -26.49 -9.04
C PHE A 214 7.55 -26.10 -9.01
N THR A 215 8.46 -27.08 -9.00
CA THR A 215 9.88 -26.83 -9.24
C THR A 215 10.25 -27.26 -10.65
N ALA A 216 11.26 -26.66 -11.27
CA ALA A 216 11.65 -26.94 -12.65
C ALA A 216 12.04 -28.42 -12.94
N GLY A 217 12.16 -29.27 -11.91
CA GLY A 217 12.38 -30.71 -12.04
C GLY A 217 11.11 -31.58 -11.97
N ASP A 218 9.96 -31.03 -11.58
CA ASP A 218 8.70 -31.76 -11.39
C ASP A 218 7.72 -31.63 -12.58
N ALA A 219 8.03 -30.76 -13.55
CA ALA A 219 7.16 -30.40 -14.68
C ALA A 219 7.42 -31.18 -15.96
#